data_AF-A0A6J2X650-F1
#
_entry.id   AF-A0A6J2X650-F1
#
_cell.length_a   1.000
_cell.length_b   1.000
_cell.length_c   1.000
_cell.angle_alpha   90.00
_cell.angle_beta   90.00
_cell.angle_gamma   90.00
#
_symmetry.space_group_name_H-M   'P 1'
#
loop_
_entity.id
_entity.type
_entity.pdbx_description
1 polymer ?
#
loop_
_entity_poly.entity_id
_entity_poly.type
_entity_poly.pdbx_seq_one_letter_code
_entity_poly.pdbx_strand_id
1 'polypeptide(L)'
;MNAEISNFEPNSDIIFKAYGSNAPLQAMGYFSATLNICKVSSHEKFYIIKGGKISLIGKETVIKLGLLKLNLAINSITNDGKLTKLAAIKGIEVDIPIDKKIQPVSQPLRRTPIPLEEAVDKKLDALLESDVIEPVKNHTGWVSPMVIIC
;
A
#
# COMPACT_ATOMS: atom_id res chain seq x y z
N MET A 1 -23.55 -28.79 -7.03
CA MET A 1 -24.02 -27.99 -5.88
C MET A 1 -25.31 -27.33 -6.33
N ASN A 2 -26.46 -27.95 -6.04
CA ASN A 2 -27.75 -27.50 -6.54
C ASN A 2 -28.29 -26.47 -5.56
N ALA A 3 -28.23 -25.19 -5.91
CA ALA A 3 -28.90 -24.13 -5.18
C ALA A 3 -30.32 -24.01 -5.76
N GLU A 4 -31.33 -24.34 -4.96
CA GLU A 4 -32.72 -24.06 -5.30
C GLU A 4 -32.97 -22.56 -5.11
N ILE A 5 -33.27 -21.85 -6.20
CA ILE A 5 -33.60 -20.43 -6.19
C ILE A 5 -35.12 -20.33 -6.04
N SER A 6 -35.60 -20.00 -4.84
CA SER A 6 -37.03 -20.01 -4.50
C SER A 6 -37.74 -18.67 -4.74
N ASN A 7 -37.03 -17.62 -5.16
CA ASN A 7 -37.54 -16.26 -5.29
C ASN A 7 -36.97 -15.50 -6.51
N PHE A 8 -36.87 -16.20 -7.65
CA PHE A 8 -36.45 -15.56 -8.89
C PHE A 8 -37.55 -14.66 -9.46
N GLU A 9 -37.22 -13.40 -9.69
CA GLU A 9 -38.07 -12.45 -10.40
C GLU A 9 -37.51 -12.18 -11.81
N PRO A 10 -38.27 -12.51 -12.87
CA PRO A 10 -37.88 -12.20 -14.23
C PRO A 10 -38.05 -10.70 -14.48
N ASN A 11 -37.04 -10.09 -15.11
CA ASN A 11 -36.89 -8.65 -15.37
C ASN A 11 -36.30 -7.83 -14.21
N SER A 12 -35.41 -6.92 -14.58
CA SER A 12 -34.78 -5.97 -13.68
C SER A 12 -34.83 -4.60 -14.36
N ASP A 13 -35.26 -3.58 -13.63
CA ASP A 13 -35.24 -2.18 -14.11
C ASP A 13 -33.81 -1.59 -14.11
N ILE A 14 -32.81 -2.38 -13.72
CA ILE A 14 -31.40 -1.94 -13.60
C ILE A 14 -30.61 -2.39 -14.82
N ILE A 15 -29.97 -1.42 -15.46
CA ILE A 15 -29.10 -1.64 -16.61
C ILE A 15 -27.65 -1.71 -16.14
N PHE A 16 -27.02 -2.87 -16.24
CA PHE A 16 -25.60 -3.04 -15.94
C PHE A 16 -24.75 -2.73 -17.17
N LYS A 17 -23.78 -1.82 -17.05
CA LYS A 17 -22.86 -1.46 -18.13
C LYS A 17 -21.42 -1.70 -17.68
N ALA A 18 -20.68 -2.50 -18.44
CA ALA A 18 -19.27 -2.72 -18.18
C ALA A 18 -18.46 -1.45 -18.50
N TYR A 19 -17.42 -1.18 -17.72
CA TYR A 19 -16.51 -0.08 -17.98
C TYR A 19 -15.86 -0.24 -19.36
N GLY A 20 -15.94 0.80 -20.21
CA GLY A 20 -15.41 0.78 -21.57
C GLY A 20 -16.27 0.06 -22.62
N SER A 21 -17.42 -0.52 -22.25
CA SER A 21 -18.38 -1.07 -23.22
C SER A 21 -19.55 -0.12 -23.43
N ASN A 22 -19.99 0.08 -24.69
CA ASN A 22 -21.22 0.79 -24.99
C ASN A 22 -22.47 -0.10 -24.91
N ALA A 23 -22.30 -1.42 -24.99
CA ALA A 23 -23.39 -2.37 -24.88
C ALA A 23 -23.67 -2.74 -23.40
N PRO A 24 -24.94 -2.67 -22.96
CA PRO A 24 -25.33 -3.13 -21.62
C PRO A 24 -25.28 -4.65 -21.51
N LEU A 25 -25.06 -5.14 -20.29
CA LEU A 25 -25.14 -6.55 -19.94
C LEU A 25 -26.61 -6.99 -19.90
N GLN A 26 -26.89 -8.16 -20.45
CA GLN A 26 -28.25 -8.72 -20.45
C GLN A 26 -28.58 -9.35 -19.09
N ALA A 27 -29.30 -8.61 -18.25
CA ALA A 27 -29.86 -9.14 -17.01
C ALA A 27 -31.10 -10.00 -17.31
N MET A 28 -31.11 -11.24 -16.82
CA MET A 28 -32.23 -12.17 -16.96
C MET A 28 -33.28 -11.98 -15.86
N GLY A 29 -32.88 -11.39 -14.74
CA GLY A 29 -33.71 -11.21 -13.55
C GLY A 29 -32.84 -11.13 -12.31
N TYR A 30 -33.47 -11.25 -11.15
CA TYR A 30 -32.78 -11.25 -9.86
C TYR A 30 -33.44 -12.19 -8.85
N PHE A 31 -32.71 -12.51 -7.79
CA PHE A 31 -33.25 -13.23 -6.64
C PHE A 31 -32.58 -12.69 -5.38
N SER A 32 -33.21 -12.85 -4.22
CA SER A 32 -32.62 -12.43 -2.93
C SER A 32 -32.11 -13.63 -2.17
N ALA A 33 -30.89 -13.58 -1.65
CA ALA A 33 -30.33 -14.65 -0.85
C ALA A 33 -29.50 -14.12 0.31
N THR A 34 -29.39 -14.93 1.36
CA THR A 34 -28.54 -14.62 2.51
C THR A 34 -27.15 -15.17 2.28
N LEU A 35 -26.14 -14.30 2.26
CA LEU A 35 -24.73 -14.68 2.29
C LEU A 35 -24.32 -14.86 3.75
N ASN A 36 -23.65 -15.98 4.03
CA ASN A 36 -23.06 -16.24 5.33
C ASN A 36 -21.55 -16.39 5.15
N ILE A 37 -20.78 -15.53 5.81
CA ILE A 37 -19.31 -15.59 5.84
C ILE A 37 -18.87 -15.58 7.29
N CYS A 38 -18.28 -16.69 7.73
CA CYS A 38 -17.89 -16.92 9.12
C CYS A 38 -19.08 -16.68 10.09
N LYS A 39 -19.05 -15.59 10.86
CA LYS A 39 -20.09 -15.21 11.84
C LYS A 39 -20.98 -14.06 11.37
N VAL A 40 -20.77 -13.56 10.15
CA VAL A 40 -21.47 -12.41 9.61
C VAL A 40 -22.38 -12.87 8.49
N SER A 41 -23.61 -12.38 8.50
CA SER A 41 -24.61 -12.65 7.47
C SER A 41 -25.11 -11.35 6.86
N SER A 42 -25.42 -11.38 5.56
CA SER A 42 -26.05 -10.26 4.85
C SER A 42 -27.09 -10.79 3.88
N HIS A 43 -28.30 -10.25 3.91
CA HIS A 43 -29.34 -10.57 2.93
C HIS A 43 -29.25 -9.59 1.76
N GLU A 44 -29.00 -10.10 0.55
CA GLU A 44 -28.66 -9.28 -0.61
C GLU A 44 -29.36 -9.76 -1.87
N LYS A 45 -29.54 -8.84 -2.83
CA LYS A 45 -30.11 -9.13 -4.15
C LYS A 45 -29.00 -9.51 -5.14
N PHE A 46 -29.18 -10.64 -5.81
CA PHE A 46 -28.31 -11.16 -6.85
C PHE A 46 -28.95 -11.00 -8.22
N TYR A 47 -28.25 -10.34 -9.14
CA TYR A 47 -28.68 -10.18 -10.52
C TYR A 47 -28.06 -11.26 -11.40
N ILE A 48 -28.87 -11.94 -12.18
CA ILE A 48 -28.42 -13.03 -13.06
C ILE A 48 -28.12 -12.43 -14.44
N ILE A 49 -26.86 -12.47 -14.85
CA ILE A 49 -26.41 -11.95 -16.15
C ILE A 49 -26.22 -13.11 -17.13
N LYS A 50 -26.82 -13.00 -18.31
CA LYS A 50 -26.68 -14.01 -19.36
C LYS A 50 -25.22 -14.10 -19.82
N GLY A 51 -24.65 -15.30 -19.75
CA GLY A 51 -23.24 -15.54 -20.13
C GLY A 51 -22.21 -15.04 -19.12
N GLY A 52 -22.62 -14.67 -17.90
CA GLY A 52 -21.69 -14.35 -16.82
C GLY A 52 -20.86 -15.56 -16.39
N LYS A 53 -19.53 -15.41 -16.32
CA LYS A 53 -18.60 -16.47 -15.89
C LYS A 53 -18.21 -16.38 -14.41
N ILE A 54 -18.28 -15.18 -13.83
CA ILE A 54 -17.79 -14.88 -12.48
C ILE A 54 -18.87 -14.09 -11.75
N SER A 55 -19.15 -14.48 -10.50
CA SER A 55 -20.01 -13.72 -9.59
C SER A 55 -19.23 -12.57 -8.97
N LEU A 56 -19.77 -11.36 -9.08
CA LEU A 56 -19.20 -10.16 -8.48
C LEU A 56 -20.00 -9.77 -7.25
N ILE A 57 -19.32 -9.21 -6.26
CA ILE A 57 -19.91 -8.76 -5.01
C ILE A 57 -19.68 -7.24 -4.87
N GLY A 58 -20.75 -6.51 -4.58
CA GLY A 58 -20.71 -5.05 -4.51
C GLY A 58 -19.94 -4.55 -3.29
N LYS A 59 -19.29 -3.40 -3.41
CA LYS A 59 -18.46 -2.78 -2.36
C LYS A 59 -19.15 -2.77 -0.99
N GLU A 60 -20.42 -2.35 -0.92
CA GLU A 60 -21.15 -2.26 0.34
C GLU A 60 -21.31 -3.62 1.03
N THR A 61 -21.69 -4.65 0.27
CA THR A 61 -21.83 -6.02 0.77
C THR A 61 -20.49 -6.57 1.25
N VAL A 62 -19.40 -6.33 0.51
CA VAL A 62 -18.06 -6.78 0.89
C VAL A 62 -17.61 -6.12 2.21
N ILE A 63 -17.93 -4.85 2.44
CA ILE A 63 -17.65 -4.15 3.70
C ILE A 63 -18.53 -4.70 4.83
N LYS A 64 -19.84 -4.89 4.60
CA LYS A 64 -20.77 -5.46 5.59
C LYS A 64 -20.35 -6.86 6.03
N LEU A 65 -19.90 -7.70 5.09
CA LEU A 65 -19.41 -9.06 5.36
C LEU A 65 -17.99 -9.07 5.95
N GLY A 66 -17.33 -7.91 6.08
CA GLY A 66 -15.96 -7.80 6.61
C GLY A 66 -14.88 -8.37 5.69
N LEU A 67 -15.21 -8.66 4.43
CA LEU A 67 -14.27 -9.17 3.42
C LEU A 67 -13.30 -8.08 2.94
N LEU A 68 -13.74 -6.83 2.92
CA LEU A 68 -12.95 -5.66 2.57
C LEU A 68 -13.05 -4.68 3.72
N LYS A 69 -11.96 -4.57 4.47
CA LYS A 69 -11.81 -3.52 5.46
C LYS A 69 -11.25 -2.30 4.72
N LEU A 70 -12.03 -1.23 4.60
CA LEU A 70 -11.59 0.07 4.05
C LEU A 70 -11.34 1.03 5.21
N ASN A 71 -10.42 0.68 6.11
CA ASN A 71 -9.92 1.63 7.09
C ASN A 71 -8.55 2.10 6.57
N LEU A 72 -8.32 3.42 6.56
CA LEU A 72 -6.97 3.98 6.35
C LEU A 72 -5.94 3.42 7.36
N ALA A 73 -6.43 2.77 8.42
CA ALA A 73 -5.66 2.28 9.54
C ALA A 73 -5.32 0.77 9.53
N ILE A 74 -5.68 -0.01 8.51
CA ILE A 74 -5.39 -1.48 8.54
C ILE A 74 -3.88 -1.76 8.46
N ASN A 75 -3.12 -0.80 7.93
CA ASN A 75 -1.66 -0.73 8.01
C ASN A 75 -1.20 0.62 8.58
N SER A 76 -2.04 1.35 9.32
CA SER A 76 -1.48 2.42 10.13
C SER A 76 -0.81 1.75 11.31
N ILE A 77 0.49 1.56 11.21
CA ILE A 77 1.32 1.73 12.40
C ILE A 77 0.92 3.11 12.91
N THR A 78 0.12 3.18 13.98
CA THR A 78 -0.05 4.44 14.66
C THR A 78 1.37 4.81 15.08
N ASN A 79 1.93 5.80 14.39
CA ASN A 79 3.11 6.46 14.89
C ASN A 79 2.60 7.17 16.12
N ASP A 80 2.64 6.49 17.26
CA ASP A 80 2.30 7.01 18.58
C ASP A 80 3.36 8.07 18.96
N GLY A 81 3.56 9.08 18.11
CA GLY A 81 4.45 10.22 18.24
C GLY A 81 5.92 9.94 18.60
N LYS A 82 6.36 8.68 18.65
CA LYS A 82 7.59 8.32 19.37
C LYS A 82 8.38 7.18 18.71
N LEU A 83 8.36 7.08 17.39
CA LEU A 83 9.46 6.45 16.68
C LEU A 83 10.58 7.49 16.56
N THR A 84 11.24 7.77 17.69
CA THR A 84 12.45 8.60 17.70
C THR A 84 13.63 7.91 17.04
N LYS A 85 13.55 6.58 16.83
CA LYS A 85 14.58 5.78 16.15
C LYS A 85 13.98 5.01 15.00
N LEU A 86 14.73 4.92 13.90
CA LEU A 86 14.37 4.08 12.78
C LEU A 86 14.32 2.61 13.22
N ALA A 87 13.30 1.87 12.77
CA ALA A 87 13.16 0.46 13.14
C ALA A 87 14.32 -0.36 12.56
N ALA A 88 15.26 -0.76 13.41
CA ALA A 88 16.40 -1.58 13.02
C ALA A 88 16.11 -3.08 13.21
N ILE A 89 16.51 -3.90 12.25
CA ILE A 89 16.50 -5.36 12.39
C ILE A 89 17.72 -5.75 13.22
N LYS A 90 17.51 -6.10 14.49
CA LYS A 90 18.60 -6.46 15.40
C LYS A 90 19.23 -7.79 14.99
N GLY A 91 20.56 -7.85 15.03
CA GLY A 91 21.33 -9.09 14.81
C GLY A 91 21.58 -9.43 13.34
N ILE A 92 21.25 -8.54 12.41
CA ILE A 92 21.63 -8.66 11.00
C ILE A 92 22.61 -7.55 10.68
N GLU A 93 23.83 -7.93 10.30
CA GLU A 93 24.84 -7.05 9.73
C GLU A 93 24.93 -7.34 8.24
N VAL A 94 24.89 -6.29 7.43
CA VAL A 94 24.92 -6.39 5.96
C VAL A 94 26.29 -5.94 5.48
N ASP A 95 27.07 -6.89 4.95
CA ASP A 95 28.35 -6.59 4.33
C ASP A 95 28.15 -6.08 2.90
N ILE A 96 28.76 -4.93 2.60
CA ILE A 96 28.89 -4.44 1.22
C ILE A 96 30.21 -4.99 0.67
N PRO A 97 30.20 -5.91 -0.31
CA PRO A 97 31.44 -6.48 -0.85
C PRO A 97 32.21 -5.41 -1.64
N ILE A 98 33.45 -5.11 -1.20
CA ILE A 98 34.35 -4.16 -1.85
C ILE A 98 35.43 -4.94 -2.60
N ASP A 99 35.64 -4.61 -3.88
CA ASP A 99 36.80 -5.11 -4.63
C ASP A 99 38.09 -4.42 -4.13
N LYS A 100 38.95 -5.20 -3.46
CA LYS A 100 40.21 -4.72 -2.88
C LYS A 100 41.23 -4.26 -3.93
N LYS A 101 41.03 -4.60 -5.21
CA LYS A 101 41.90 -4.12 -6.30
C LYS A 101 41.60 -2.66 -6.67
N ILE A 102 40.46 -2.13 -6.25
CA ILE A 102 40.01 -0.77 -6.56
C ILE A 102 40.48 0.17 -5.44
N GLN A 103 41.10 1.28 -5.84
CA GLN A 103 41.51 2.32 -4.90
C GLN A 103 40.30 3.14 -4.45
N PRO A 104 40.22 3.50 -3.15
CA PRO A 104 39.19 4.40 -2.64
C PRO A 104 39.17 5.74 -3.37
N VAL A 105 37.97 6.25 -3.63
CA VAL A 105 37.77 7.55 -4.28
C VAL A 105 37.30 8.57 -3.26
N SER A 106 38.08 9.63 -3.10
CA SER A 106 37.70 10.81 -2.33
C SER A 106 37.35 11.95 -3.26
N GLN A 107 36.06 12.17 -3.47
CA GLN A 107 35.56 13.25 -4.31
C GLN A 107 35.57 14.58 -3.54
N PRO A 108 35.82 15.71 -4.23
CA PRO A 108 35.80 17.02 -3.58
C PRO A 108 34.40 17.37 -3.07
N LEU A 109 34.34 18.00 -1.89
CA LEU A 109 33.09 18.42 -1.27
C LEU A 109 32.42 19.53 -2.10
N ARG A 110 31.12 19.39 -2.36
CA ARG A 110 30.31 20.46 -2.94
C ARG A 110 29.80 21.39 -1.84
N ARG A 111 29.84 22.69 -2.10
CA ARG A 111 29.28 23.69 -1.19
C ARG A 111 27.75 23.60 -1.22
N THR A 112 27.16 23.60 -0.02
CA THR A 112 25.72 23.76 0.17
C THR A 112 25.30 25.18 -0.23
N PRO A 113 24.19 25.37 -0.96
CA PRO A 113 23.64 26.70 -1.20
C PRO A 113 23.27 27.38 0.12
N ILE A 114 23.71 28.63 0.31
CA ILE A 114 23.51 29.40 1.56
C ILE A 114 22.06 29.37 2.06
N PRO A 115 21.01 29.53 1.21
CA PRO A 115 19.63 29.52 1.70
C PRO A 115 19.17 28.18 2.28
N LEU A 116 19.90 27.10 2.01
CA LEU A 116 19.56 25.73 2.40
C LEU A 116 20.46 25.19 3.51
N GLU A 117 21.50 25.91 3.93
CA GLU A 117 22.43 25.47 4.97
C GLU A 117 21.68 25.10 6.26
N GLU A 118 20.82 25.99 6.75
CA GLU A 118 20.04 25.75 7.97
C GLU A 118 19.09 24.54 7.84
N ALA A 119 18.49 24.35 6.66
CA ALA A 119 17.58 23.24 6.41
C ALA A 119 18.34 21.89 6.32
N VAL A 120 19.53 21.91 5.73
CA VAL A 120 20.42 20.75 5.63
C VAL A 120 20.90 20.35 7.01
N ASP A 121 21.40 21.29 7.82
CA ASP A 121 21.90 21.02 9.17
C ASP A 121 20.82 20.42 10.06
N LYS A 122 19.63 21.03 10.08
CA LYS A 122 18.46 20.47 10.79
C LYS A 122 18.13 19.04 10.37
N LYS A 123 18.29 18.72 9.08
CA LYS A 123 18.02 17.36 8.59
C LYS A 123 19.10 16.39 9.01
N LEU A 124 20.37 16.79 8.98
CA LEU A 124 21.49 15.97 9.47
C LEU A 124 21.34 15.67 10.97
N ASP A 125 21.01 16.68 11.77
CA ASP A 125 20.76 16.53 13.21
C ASP A 125 19.61 15.55 13.48
N ALA A 126 18.49 15.69 12.75
CA ALA A 126 17.37 14.75 12.87
C ALA A 126 17.75 13.31 12.49
N LEU A 127 18.65 13.12 11.52
CA LEU A 127 19.14 11.78 11.12
C LEU A 127 20.10 11.19 12.16
N LEU A 128 20.92 12.02 12.80
CA LEU A 128 21.78 11.63 13.93
C LEU A 128 20.95 11.22 15.14
N GLU A 129 19.96 12.04 15.52
CA GLU A 129 19.05 11.75 16.63
C GLU A 129 18.23 10.47 16.41
N SER A 130 17.91 10.17 15.15
CA SER A 130 17.16 8.96 14.75
C SER A 130 18.00 7.72 14.53
N ASP A 131 19.31 7.77 14.81
CA ASP A 131 20.24 6.64 14.73
C ASP A 131 20.38 6.09 13.29
N VAL A 132 20.17 6.96 12.28
CA VAL A 132 20.25 6.60 10.85
C VAL A 132 21.65 6.78 10.30
N ILE A 133 22.35 7.82 10.79
CA ILE A 133 23.74 8.12 10.41
C ILE A 133 24.58 8.31 11.67
N GLU A 134 25.89 8.15 11.54
CA GLU A 134 26.85 8.38 12.61
C GLU A 134 28.10 9.10 12.09
N PRO A 135 28.77 9.91 12.93
CA PRO A 135 30.03 10.54 12.56
C PRO A 135 31.12 9.47 12.43
N VAL A 136 31.88 9.57 11.34
CA VAL A 136 33.01 8.65 11.13
C VAL A 136 34.14 8.98 12.10
N LYS A 137 34.60 7.98 12.87
CA LYS A 137 35.66 8.13 13.88
C LYS A 137 37.07 8.10 13.30
N ASN A 138 37.27 7.40 12.18
CA ASN A 138 38.57 7.20 11.54
C ASN A 138 38.59 7.84 10.15
N HIS A 139 39.78 8.09 9.62
CA HIS A 139 39.93 8.54 8.24
C HIS A 139 39.38 7.49 7.26
N THR A 140 38.56 7.91 6.30
CA THR A 140 38.11 7.04 5.18
C THR A 140 38.76 7.53 3.90
N GLY A 141 39.09 6.59 3.02
CA GLY A 141 39.47 6.93 1.64
C GLY A 141 38.28 7.18 0.72
N TRP A 142 37.05 6.94 1.21
CA TRP A 142 35.81 7.02 0.44
C TRP A 142 35.03 8.25 0.87
N VAL A 143 34.93 9.24 -0.01
CA VAL A 143 34.17 10.46 0.22
C VAL A 143 33.34 10.76 -1.02
N SER A 144 32.03 10.90 -0.83
CA SER A 144 31.07 11.27 -1.87
C SER A 144 30.39 12.58 -1.48
N PRO A 145 30.25 13.56 -2.39
CA PRO A 145 29.62 14.83 -2.08
C PRO A 145 28.10 14.66 -2.03
N MET A 146 27.46 15.39 -1.12
CA MET A 146 26.01 15.48 -1.04
C MET A 146 25.46 16.39 -2.17
N VAL A 147 24.28 16.05 -2.66
CA VAL A 147 23.51 16.86 -3.63
C VAL A 147 22.17 17.20 -3.01
N ILE A 148 21.89 18.51 -2.92
CA ILE A 148 20.65 19.02 -2.36
C ILE A 148 19.70 19.29 -3.51
N ILE A 149 18.47 18.81 -3.38
CA ILE A 149 17.39 19.02 -4.34
C ILE A 149 16.38 19.96 -3.68
N CYS A 150 16.07 21.05 -4.38
CA CYS A 150 15.13 22.08 -3.96
C CYS A 150 13.71 21.74 -4.39
#